data_AF-U1NT19-F1
#
_entry.id   AF-U1NT19-F1
#
_cell.length_a   1.000
_cell.length_b   1.000
_cell.length_c   1.000
_cell.angle_alpha   90.00
_cell.angle_beta   90.00
_cell.angle_gamma   90.00
#
_symmetry.space_group_name_H-M   'P 1'
#
loop_
_entity.id
_entity.type
_entity.pdbx_description
1 polymer ?
#
loop_
_entity_poly.entity_id
_entity_poly.type
_entity_poly.pdbx_seq_one_letter_code
_entity_poly.pdbx_strand_id
1 'polypeptide(L)'
;MRLARSGAGIDPGAYFIQGGRLFSASEMTTLVANTDELVTRIRESIYGDQLSDALEELEAADSLIDFERALESALLRYSQQLGNVHPLSISPIVAYILMKEREVTNIRAIARGREAGLSETAIEQELVIL
;
A
#
# COMPACT_ATOMS: atom_id res chain seq x y z
N MET A 1 -3.62 6.23 8.87
CA MET A 1 -4.90 6.14 8.13
C MET A 1 -5.92 5.19 8.74
N ARG A 2 -5.72 3.86 8.75
CA ARG A 2 -6.69 2.91 9.35
C ARG A 2 -7.05 3.23 10.82
N LEU A 3 -6.04 3.50 11.66
CA LEU A 3 -6.25 3.84 13.08
C LEU A 3 -6.94 5.20 13.26
N ALA A 4 -6.50 6.23 12.50
CA ALA A 4 -7.10 7.57 12.49
C ALA A 4 -8.60 7.53 12.22
N ARG A 5 -9.05 6.65 11.33
CA ARG A 5 -10.46 6.53 10.92
C ARG A 5 -11.27 5.54 11.74
N SER A 6 -10.63 4.66 12.51
CA SER A 6 -11.34 3.67 13.32
C SER A 6 -12.11 4.27 14.50
N GLY A 7 -11.79 5.50 14.91
CA GLY A 7 -12.40 6.18 16.06
C GLY A 7 -12.16 5.48 17.40
N ALA A 8 -11.43 4.36 17.41
CA ALA A 8 -11.10 3.63 18.61
C ALA A 8 -10.00 4.42 19.33
N GLY A 9 -10.15 4.65 20.64
CA GLY A 9 -9.17 5.31 21.51
C GLY A 9 -7.92 4.46 21.73
N ILE A 10 -7.32 4.01 20.65
CA ILE A 10 -6.16 3.14 20.55
C ILE A 10 -4.93 4.03 20.42
N ASP A 11 -3.91 3.77 21.23
CA ASP A 11 -2.60 4.41 21.10
C ASP A 11 -1.93 3.99 19.78
N PRO A 12 -1.74 4.90 18.80
CA PRO A 12 -1.11 4.56 17.54
C PRO A 12 0.36 4.17 17.68
N GLY A 13 1.04 4.66 18.73
CA GLY A 13 2.43 4.32 19.02
C GLY A 13 2.64 2.83 19.30
N ALA A 14 1.64 2.17 19.90
CA ALA A 14 1.67 0.73 20.17
C ALA A 14 1.69 -0.13 18.90
N TYR A 15 1.30 0.42 17.75
CA TYR A 15 1.27 -0.25 16.44
C TYR A 15 2.41 0.20 15.53
N PHE A 16 3.36 0.99 16.03
CA PHE A 16 4.50 1.43 15.25
C PHE A 16 5.42 0.24 14.93
N ILE A 17 5.76 0.11 13.64
CA ILE A 17 6.70 -0.90 13.16
C ILE A 17 8.03 -0.20 12.83
N GLN A 18 9.10 -0.63 13.50
CA GLN A 18 10.45 -0.10 13.27
C GLN A 18 11.01 -0.53 11.91
N GLY A 19 11.97 0.25 11.37
CA GLY A 19 12.66 -0.03 10.11
C GLY A 19 12.19 0.82 8.92
N GLY A 20 11.10 1.58 9.09
CA GLY A 20 10.70 2.62 8.16
C GLY A 20 11.66 3.81 8.15
N ARG A 21 11.62 4.61 7.07
CA ARG A 21 12.48 5.81 6.91
C ARG A 21 11.73 7.13 7.01
N LEU A 22 10.42 7.12 6.75
CA LEU A 22 9.64 8.34 6.58
C LEU A 22 9.06 8.89 7.89
N PHE A 23 8.79 8.01 8.86
CA PHE A 23 8.11 8.36 10.11
C PHE A 23 8.85 7.78 11.32
N SER A 24 8.88 8.53 12.41
CA SER A 24 9.30 8.04 13.73
C SER A 24 8.10 7.67 14.61
N ALA A 25 8.36 6.87 15.65
CA ALA A 25 7.35 6.50 16.64
C ALA A 25 6.75 7.72 17.35
N SER A 26 7.57 8.74 17.63
CA SER A 26 7.15 9.98 18.29
C SER A 26 6.22 10.84 17.43
N GLU A 27 6.34 10.76 16.10
CA GLU A 27 5.52 11.55 15.17
C GLU A 27 4.18 10.87 14.87
N MET A 28 4.08 9.54 15.03
CA MET A 28 2.88 8.77 14.69
C MET A 28 1.62 9.28 15.39
N THR A 29 1.69 9.60 16.67
CA THR A 29 0.52 10.08 17.42
C THR A 29 0.00 11.41 16.86
N THR A 30 0.89 12.32 16.49
CA THR A 30 0.55 13.61 15.88
C THR A 30 -0.01 13.43 14.47
N LEU A 31 0.66 12.64 13.63
CA LEU A 31 0.25 12.40 12.23
C LEU A 31 -1.06 11.62 12.11
N VAL A 32 -1.40 10.80 13.11
CA VAL A 32 -2.69 10.10 13.16
C VAL A 32 -3.83 11.05 13.55
N ALA A 33 -3.55 12.05 14.38
CA ALA A 33 -4.53 13.08 14.73
C ALA A 33 -4.72 14.12 13.61
N ASN A 34 -3.72 14.29 12.74
CA ASN A 34 -3.74 15.25 11.63
C ASN A 34 -3.44 14.57 10.28
N THR A 35 -4.49 14.03 9.67
CA THR A 35 -4.40 13.31 8.40
C THR A 35 -3.83 14.16 7.26
N ASP A 36 -4.15 15.45 7.19
CA ASP A 36 -3.67 16.34 6.12
C ASP A 36 -2.14 16.53 6.19
N GLU A 37 -1.61 16.60 7.41
CA GLU A 37 -0.16 16.66 7.65
C GLU A 37 0.54 15.35 7.26
N LEU A 38 -0.10 14.21 7.52
CA LEU A 38 0.39 12.90 7.05
C LEU A 38 0.44 12.84 5.52
N VAL A 39 -0.62 13.28 4.84
CA VAL A 39 -0.70 13.29 3.37
C VAL A 39 0.37 14.21 2.78
N THR A 40 0.52 15.42 3.33
CA THR A 40 1.56 16.39 2.94
C THR A 40 2.96 15.78 3.09
N ARG A 41 3.22 15.11 4.22
CA ARG A 41 4.51 14.49 4.49
C ARG A 41 4.85 13.37 3.50
N ILE A 42 3.86 12.59 3.06
CA ILE A 42 4.04 11.56 2.03
C ILE A 42 4.29 12.22 0.67
N ARG A 43 3.56 13.28 0.35
CA ARG A 43 3.71 14.05 -0.90
C ARG A 43 5.11 14.65 -1.05
N GLU A 44 5.70 15.14 0.03
CA GLU A 44 7.07 15.67 0.04
C GLU A 44 8.17 14.60 0.13
N SER A 45 7.79 13.33 0.25
CA SER A 45 8.75 12.23 0.41
C SER A 45 9.26 11.69 -0.93
N ILE A 46 10.21 10.74 -0.86
CA ILE A 46 10.67 9.97 -2.02
C ILE A 46 9.56 9.20 -2.75
N TYR A 47 8.38 9.06 -2.13
CA TYR A 47 7.22 8.38 -2.71
C TYR A 47 6.22 9.36 -3.34
N GLY A 48 6.42 10.67 -3.18
CA GLY A 48 5.47 11.71 -3.59
C GLY A 48 5.06 11.59 -5.06
N ASP A 49 6.05 11.57 -5.95
CA ASP A 49 5.81 11.44 -7.40
C ASP A 49 5.10 10.14 -7.78
N GLN A 50 5.33 9.05 -7.04
CA GLN A 50 4.72 7.75 -7.33
C GLN A 50 3.30 7.60 -6.77
N LEU A 51 2.93 8.45 -5.82
CA LEU A 51 1.66 8.40 -5.09
C LEU A 51 0.80 9.66 -5.32
N SER A 52 1.23 10.62 -6.15
CA SER A 52 0.57 11.92 -6.34
C SER A 52 -0.93 11.78 -6.59
N ASP A 53 -1.30 10.95 -7.57
CA ASP A 53 -2.67 10.77 -8.03
C ASP A 53 -3.52 10.12 -6.94
N ALA A 54 -2.94 9.15 -6.22
CA ALA A 54 -3.59 8.46 -5.12
C ALA A 54 -3.79 9.35 -3.89
N LEU A 55 -2.85 10.26 -3.64
CA LEU A 55 -2.98 11.26 -2.58
C LEU A 55 -4.08 12.29 -2.93
N GLU A 56 -4.19 12.68 -4.20
CA GLU A 56 -5.28 13.53 -4.69
C GLU A 56 -6.65 12.84 -4.57
N GLU A 57 -6.76 11.57 -4.96
CA GLU A 57 -7.99 10.78 -4.80
C GLU A 57 -8.36 10.59 -3.32
N LEU A 58 -7.37 10.37 -2.46
CA LEU A 58 -7.56 10.25 -1.02
C LEU A 58 -8.10 11.56 -0.42
N GLU A 59 -7.60 12.72 -0.85
CA GLU A 59 -8.09 14.03 -0.42
C GLU A 59 -9.50 14.33 -0.96
N ALA A 60 -9.79 13.94 -2.21
CA ALA A 60 -11.05 14.28 -2.88
C ALA A 60 -12.23 13.37 -2.50
N ALA A 61 -11.98 12.07 -2.33
CA ALA A 61 -13.02 11.05 -2.14
C ALA A 61 -12.97 10.39 -0.75
N ASP A 62 -11.98 10.72 0.08
CA ASP A 62 -11.70 10.05 1.35
C ASP A 62 -11.64 8.51 1.20
N SER A 63 -11.22 8.00 0.05
CA SER A 63 -11.19 6.55 -0.22
C SER A 63 -9.86 5.94 0.24
N LEU A 64 -9.88 5.26 1.39
CA LEU A 64 -8.70 4.56 1.88
C LEU A 64 -8.36 3.33 1.02
N ILE A 65 -9.37 2.71 0.41
CA ILE A 65 -9.20 1.51 -0.41
C ILE A 65 -8.35 1.84 -1.64
N ASP A 66 -8.64 2.95 -2.32
CA ASP A 66 -7.93 3.33 -3.53
C ASP A 66 -6.49 3.78 -3.22
N PHE A 67 -6.29 4.48 -2.10
CA PHE A 67 -4.95 4.80 -1.62
C PHE A 67 -4.12 3.55 -1.30
N GLU A 68 -4.70 2.55 -0.64
CA GLU A 68 -4.03 1.28 -0.35
C GLU A 68 -3.66 0.53 -1.64
N ARG A 69 -4.56 0.51 -2.62
CA ARG A 69 -4.30 -0.09 -3.94
C ARG A 69 -3.16 0.62 -4.67
N ALA A 70 -3.12 1.94 -4.64
CA ALA A 70 -2.05 2.71 -5.28
C ALA A 70 -0.70 2.50 -4.60
N LEU A 71 -0.67 2.43 -3.26
CA LEU A 71 0.54 2.10 -2.51
C LEU A 71 1.06 0.70 -2.87
N GLU A 72 0.16 -0.28 -2.98
CA GLU A 72 0.51 -1.62 -3.41
C GLU A 72 1.04 -1.64 -4.85
N SER A 73 0.41 -0.90 -5.76
CA SER A 73 0.85 -0.75 -7.14
C SER A 73 2.25 -0.11 -7.23
N ALA A 74 2.53 0.93 -6.44
CA ALA A 74 3.85 1.55 -6.36
C ALA A 74 4.92 0.57 -5.85
N LEU A 75 4.59 -0.24 -4.83
CA LEU A 75 5.49 -1.28 -4.32
C LEU A 75 5.79 -2.35 -5.37
N LEU A 76 4.78 -2.77 -6.15
CA LEU A 76 4.97 -3.76 -7.22
C LEU A 76 5.87 -3.23 -8.34
N ARG A 77 5.66 -1.98 -8.79
CA ARG A 77 6.54 -1.32 -9.77
C ARG A 77 7.98 -1.26 -9.27
N TYR A 78 8.17 -0.87 -8.00
CA TYR A 78 9.50 -0.84 -7.39
C TYR A 78 10.14 -2.24 -7.35
N SER A 79 9.37 -3.27 -6.99
CA SER A 79 9.83 -4.66 -6.91
C SER A 79 10.31 -5.17 -8.26
N GLN A 80 9.59 -4.85 -9.34
CA GLN A 80 9.99 -5.20 -10.70
C GLN A 80 11.26 -4.48 -11.13
N GLN A 81 11.37 -3.19 -10.84
CA GLN A 81 12.57 -2.41 -11.13
C GLN A 81 13.79 -2.99 -10.38
N LEU A 82 13.61 -3.37 -9.11
CA LEU A 82 14.67 -3.92 -8.27
C LEU A 82 15.30 -5.17 -8.91
N GLY A 83 14.49 -6.07 -9.45
CA GLY A 83 14.97 -7.29 -10.13
C GLY A 83 15.81 -7.04 -11.38
N ASN A 84 15.59 -5.91 -12.06
CA ASN A 84 16.26 -5.59 -13.34
C ASN A 84 17.54 -4.76 -13.17
N VAL A 85 17.65 -3.95 -12.11
CA VAL A 85 18.77 -3.02 -11.92
C VAL A 85 20.05 -3.73 -11.44
N HIS A 86 19.92 -4.79 -10.63
CA HIS A 86 21.05 -5.52 -10.07
C HIS A 86 20.91 -7.04 -10.27
N PRO A 87 21.05 -7.54 -11.51
CA PRO A 87 20.74 -8.94 -11.85
C PRO A 87 21.65 -9.98 -11.19
N LEU A 88 22.85 -9.59 -10.71
CA LEU A 88 23.79 -10.48 -10.02
C LEU A 88 23.81 -10.27 -8.50
N SER A 89 22.70 -9.80 -7.92
CA SER A 89 22.54 -9.61 -6.47
C SER A 89 21.36 -10.42 -5.92
N ILE A 90 20.97 -10.16 -4.67
CA ILE A 90 19.74 -10.72 -4.09
C ILE A 90 18.46 -10.15 -4.72
N SER A 91 18.56 -9.02 -5.43
CA SER A 91 17.42 -8.24 -5.93
C SER A 91 16.45 -9.04 -6.82
N PRO A 92 16.89 -9.88 -7.77
CA PRO A 92 15.98 -10.71 -8.57
C PRO A 92 15.23 -11.75 -7.74
N ILE A 93 15.85 -12.28 -6.69
CA ILE A 93 15.23 -13.25 -5.79
C ILE A 93 14.15 -12.57 -4.96
N VAL A 94 14.43 -11.38 -4.43
CA VAL A 94 13.43 -10.57 -3.70
C VAL A 94 12.26 -10.21 -4.62
N ALA A 95 12.53 -9.74 -5.84
CA ALA A 95 11.50 -9.43 -6.83
C ALA A 95 10.64 -10.67 -7.15
N TYR A 96 11.26 -11.84 -7.34
CA TYR A 96 10.55 -13.10 -7.58
C TYR A 96 9.62 -13.47 -6.42
N ILE A 97 10.10 -13.38 -5.17
CA ILE A 97 9.28 -13.71 -3.99
C ILE A 97 8.05 -12.80 -3.92
N LEU A 98 8.23 -11.49 -4.11
CA LEU A 98 7.14 -10.51 -4.07
C LEU A 98 6.12 -10.75 -5.20
N MET A 99 6.59 -11.04 -6.43
CA MET A 99 5.71 -11.41 -7.53
C MET A 99 4.96 -12.72 -7.26
N LYS A 100 5.63 -13.71 -6.65
CA LYS A 100 5.01 -15.01 -6.34
C LYS A 100 3.95 -14.90 -5.25
N GLU A 101 4.20 -14.09 -4.22
CA GLU A 101 3.21 -13.78 -3.18
C GLU A 101 1.96 -13.13 -3.79
N ARG A 102 2.15 -12.18 -4.72
CA ARG A 102 1.06 -11.52 -5.43
C ARG A 102 0.26 -12.49 -6.30
N GLU A 103 0.92 -13.36 -7.04
CA GLU A 103 0.28 -14.40 -7.85
C GLU A 103 -0.63 -15.30 -6.98
N VAL A 104 -0.10 -15.78 -5.85
CA VAL A 104 -0.87 -16.62 -4.92
C VAL A 104 -2.07 -15.87 -4.34
N THR A 105 -1.90 -14.59 -4.00
CA THR A 105 -2.99 -13.74 -3.49
C THR A 105 -4.09 -13.55 -4.54
N ASN A 106 -3.73 -13.25 -5.79
CA ASN A 106 -4.68 -13.12 -6.89
C ASN A 106 -5.43 -14.43 -7.16
N ILE A 107 -4.73 -15.58 -7.21
CA ILE A 107 -5.37 -16.89 -7.39
C ILE A 107 -6.38 -17.16 -6.27
N ARG A 108 -6.03 -16.85 -5.03
CA ARG A 108 -6.95 -17.01 -3.88
C ARG A 108 -8.16 -16.09 -3.98
N ALA A 109 -7.96 -14.84 -4.40
CA ALA A 109 -9.04 -13.88 -4.60
C ALA A 109 -10.03 -14.39 -5.68
N ILE A 110 -9.52 -14.92 -6.80
CA ILE A 110 -10.34 -15.54 -7.85
C ILE A 110 -11.13 -16.71 -7.30
N ALA A 111 -10.47 -17.66 -6.62
CA ALA A 111 -11.12 -18.85 -6.07
C ALA A 111 -12.25 -18.49 -5.11
N ARG A 112 -11.99 -17.59 -4.16
CA ARG A 112 -12.99 -17.13 -3.18
C ARG A 112 -14.11 -16.33 -3.82
N GLY A 113 -13.79 -15.46 -4.77
CA GLY A 113 -14.79 -14.66 -5.48
C GLY A 113 -15.75 -15.53 -6.27
N ARG A 114 -15.24 -16.58 -6.94
CA ARG A 114 -16.07 -17.57 -7.64
C ARG A 114 -16.93 -18.38 -6.68
N GLU A 115 -16.38 -18.84 -5.55
CA GLU A 115 -17.13 -19.55 -4.51
C GLU A 115 -18.26 -18.68 -3.93
N ALA A 116 -18.02 -17.39 -3.73
CA ALA A 116 -19.00 -16.42 -3.24
C ALA A 116 -20.01 -15.95 -4.30
N GLY A 117 -19.90 -16.41 -5.56
CA GLY A 117 -20.81 -16.04 -6.65
C GLY A 117 -20.64 -14.60 -7.13
N LEU A 118 -19.48 -13.97 -6.93
CA LEU A 118 -19.18 -12.64 -7.45
C LEU A 118 -19.12 -12.64 -8.98
N SER A 119 -19.50 -11.52 -9.59
CA SER A 119 -19.32 -11.31 -11.03
C SER A 119 -17.85 -11.22 -11.39
N GLU A 120 -17.51 -11.53 -12.64
CA GLU A 120 -16.12 -11.48 -13.11
C GLU A 120 -15.53 -10.09 -12.94
N THR A 121 -16.30 -9.04 -13.28
CA THR A 121 -15.90 -7.64 -13.11
C THR A 121 -15.60 -7.28 -11.65
N ALA A 122 -16.41 -7.78 -10.70
CA ALA A 122 -16.17 -7.55 -9.29
C ALA A 122 -14.91 -8.26 -8.79
N ILE A 123 -14.64 -9.47 -9.30
CA ILE A 123 -13.40 -10.20 -8.99
C ILE A 123 -12.20 -9.45 -9.56
N GLU A 124 -12.26 -9.00 -10.81
CA GLU A 124 -11.19 -8.27 -11.50
C GLU A 124 -10.79 -6.99 -10.75
N GLN A 125 -11.75 -6.25 -10.20
CA GLN A 125 -11.47 -5.05 -9.40
C GLN A 125 -10.67 -5.33 -8.11
N GLU A 126 -10.73 -6.55 -7.59
CA GLU A 126 -9.96 -6.98 -6.42
C GLU A 126 -8.58 -7.55 -6.79
N LEU A 127 -8.35 -7.85 -8.07
CA LEU A 127 -7.04 -8.26 -8.55
C LEU A 127 -6.19 -7.01 -8.76
N VAL A 128 -5.01 -7.00 -8.17
CA VAL A 128 -3.96 -6.07 -8.61
C VAL A 128 -3.05 -6.81 -9.57
N ILE A 129 -3.08 -6.28 -10.79
CA ILE A 129 -2.45 -6.78 -12.01
C ILE A 129 -1.54 -5.63 -12.49
N LEU A 130 -0.40 -5.96 -13.09
CA LEU A 130 0.51 -5.00 -13.71
C LEU A 130 0.03 -4.60 -15.10
#